data_AF-A0A0K1Q109-F1
#
_entry.id   AF-A0A0K1Q109-F1
#
_cell.length_a   1.000
_cell.length_b   1.000
_cell.length_c   1.000
_cell.angle_alpha   90.00
_cell.angle_beta   90.00
_cell.angle_gamma   90.00
#
_symmetry.space_group_name_H-M   'P 1'
#
loop_
_entity.id
_entity.type
_entity.pdbx_description
1 polymer ?
#
loop_
_entity_poly.entity_id
_entity_poly.type
_entity_poly.pdbx_seq_one_letter_code
_entity_poly.pdbx_strand_id
1 'polypeptide(L)'
;MEAASTYRRVMELGPESAEAYPAEVAVGNIELHQGRPLVALAHYQHALATRPSGALSEEARWGKARALRAAGRFAEERAALEEFRARHPDSQLVPASTRRLAEIGP
;
A
#
# COMPACT_ATOMS: atom_id res chain seq x y z
N MET A 1 20.28 12.97 -4.35
CA MET A 1 20.33 12.40 -3.00
C MET A 1 19.41 13.22 -2.08
N GLU A 2 18.09 13.12 -2.26
CA GLU A 2 17.13 13.91 -1.45
C GLU A 2 16.07 13.06 -0.76
N ALA A 3 15.89 11.79 -1.14
CA ALA A 3 14.93 10.90 -0.46
C ALA A 3 15.38 10.54 0.97
N ALA A 4 16.69 10.41 1.20
CA ALA A 4 17.23 9.93 2.47
C ALA A 4 17.10 10.92 3.64
N SER A 5 17.02 12.23 3.38
CA SER A 5 16.92 13.25 4.43
C SER A 5 15.51 13.37 5.00
N THR A 6 14.48 13.21 4.18
CA THR A 6 13.08 13.27 4.63
C THR A 6 12.73 12.09 5.54
N TYR A 7 13.34 10.92 5.32
CA TYR A 7 13.10 9.73 6.14
C TYR A 7 13.59 9.83 7.58
N ARG A 8 14.70 10.54 7.80
CA ARG A 8 15.24 10.72 9.15
C ARG A 8 14.30 11.55 10.04
N ARG A 9 13.58 12.51 9.44
CA ARG A 9 12.65 13.38 10.17
C ARG A 9 11.42 12.64 10.68
N VAL A 10 10.92 11.66 9.93
CA VAL A 10 9.74 10.86 10.31
C VAL A 10 10.06 9.92 11.48
N MET A 11 11.27 9.35 11.50
CA MET A 11 11.70 8.49 12.62
C MET A 11 12.00 9.28 13.90
N GLU A 12 12.34 10.57 13.79
CA GLU A 12 12.56 11.46 14.96
C GLU A 12 11.26 11.95 15.61
N LEU A 13 10.10 11.87 14.94
CA LEU A 13 8.82 12.41 15.42
C LEU A 13 7.93 11.40 16.15
N GLY A 14 8.40 10.15 16.29
CA GLY A 14 7.70 9.08 16.99
C GLY A 14 6.58 8.42 16.15
N PRO A 15 6.33 7.12 16.35
CA PRO A 15 5.35 6.32 15.58
C PRO A 15 3.87 6.73 15.74
N GLU A 16 3.56 7.72 16.59
CA GLU A 16 2.20 8.23 16.83
C GLU A 16 1.90 9.58 16.15
N SER A 17 2.82 10.13 15.33
CA SER A 17 2.56 11.40 14.64
C SER A 17 1.58 11.22 13.47
N ALA A 18 0.70 12.21 13.24
CA ALA A 18 -0.21 12.23 12.09
C ALA A 18 0.52 12.20 10.73
N GLU A 19 1.82 12.51 10.73
CA GLU A 19 2.72 12.53 9.58
C GLU A 19 3.31 11.15 9.27
N ALA A 20 3.27 10.20 10.22
CA ALA A 20 3.73 8.84 10.00
C ALA A 20 2.92 8.13 8.92
N TYR A 21 1.59 8.36 8.87
CA TYR A 21 0.73 7.71 7.90
C TYR A 21 1.06 8.03 6.43
N PRO A 22 1.16 9.31 6.01
CA PRO A 22 1.62 9.65 4.67
C PRO A 22 3.05 9.18 4.36
N ALA A 23 3.94 9.24 5.35
CA ALA A 23 5.31 8.79 5.19
C ALA A 23 5.40 7.28 4.90
N GLU A 24 4.68 6.44 5.64
CA GLU A 24 4.64 4.99 5.43
C GLU A 24 4.16 4.63 4.02
N VAL A 25 3.11 5.28 3.52
CA VAL A 25 2.64 5.07 2.14
C VAL A 25 3.70 5.47 1.12
N ALA A 26 4.40 6.59 1.35
CA ALA A 26 5.48 7.05 0.49
C ALA A 26 6.71 6.12 0.51
N VAL A 27 7.11 5.61 1.68
CA VAL A 27 8.15 4.57 1.81
C VAL A 27 7.73 3.34 1.02
N GLY A 28 6.51 2.84 1.25
CA GLY A 28 5.99 1.67 0.55
C GLY A 28 6.07 1.81 -0.97
N ASN A 29 5.69 2.98 -1.49
CA ASN A 29 5.83 3.29 -2.92
C ASN A 29 7.29 3.20 -3.39
N ILE A 30 8.23 3.80 -2.66
CA ILE A 30 9.65 3.81 -3.02
C ILE A 30 10.25 2.40 -2.96
N GLU A 31 9.94 1.63 -1.93
CA GLU A 31 10.37 0.24 -1.77
C GLU A 31 9.86 -0.66 -2.90
N LEU A 32 8.61 -0.44 -3.34
CA LEU A 32 8.03 -1.18 -4.45
C LEU A 32 8.74 -0.85 -5.77
N HIS A 33 9.07 0.42 -6.01
CA HIS A 33 9.85 0.83 -7.19
C HIS A 33 11.27 0.28 -7.18
N GLN A 34 11.86 0.07 -6.00
CA GLN A 34 13.18 -0.55 -5.85
C GLN A 34 13.17 -2.07 -5.96
N GLY A 35 12.01 -2.69 -6.27
CA GLY A 35 11.91 -4.14 -6.39
C GLY A 35 11.98 -4.87 -5.05
N ARG A 36 11.62 -4.19 -3.94
CA ARG A 36 11.56 -4.77 -2.59
C ARG A 36 10.11 -4.91 -2.14
N PRO A 37 9.31 -5.79 -2.79
CA PRO A 37 7.86 -5.81 -2.61
C PRO A 37 7.41 -6.24 -1.22
N LEU A 38 8.16 -7.10 -0.52
CA LEU A 38 7.81 -7.50 0.86
C LEU A 38 8.05 -6.37 1.87
N VAL A 39 9.07 -5.53 1.64
CA VAL A 39 9.32 -4.34 2.46
C VAL A 39 8.21 -3.32 2.22
N ALA A 40 7.87 -3.08 0.95
CA ALA A 40 6.75 -2.21 0.58
C ALA A 40 5.43 -2.65 1.23
N LEU A 41 5.14 -3.95 1.20
CA LEU A 41 3.96 -4.54 1.81
C LEU A 41 3.86 -4.22 3.31
N ALA A 42 4.97 -4.35 4.05
CA ALA A 42 5.00 -4.05 5.48
C ALA A 42 4.65 -2.57 5.76
N HIS A 43 5.17 -1.64 4.97
CA HIS A 43 4.86 -0.21 5.10
C HIS A 43 3.38 0.09 4.82
N TYR A 44 2.79 -0.48 3.76
CA TYR A 44 1.36 -0.30 3.50
C TYR A 44 0.48 -0.92 4.58
N GLN A 45 0.85 -2.08 5.12
CA GLN A 45 0.14 -2.72 6.22
C GLN A 45 0.23 -1.87 7.49
N HIS A 46 1.40 -1.33 7.81
CA HIS A 46 1.58 -0.45 8.95
C HIS A 46 0.75 0.82 8.81
N ALA A 47 0.81 1.49 7.64
CA ALA A 47 -0.02 2.65 7.33
C ALA A 47 -1.52 2.37 7.56
N LEU A 48 -2.02 1.24 7.06
CA LEU A 48 -3.42 0.85 7.18
C LEU A 48 -3.81 0.37 8.58
N ALA A 49 -2.87 -0.13 9.38
CA ALA A 49 -3.09 -0.49 10.78
C ALA A 49 -3.23 0.77 11.65
N THR A 50 -2.35 1.75 11.45
CA THR A 50 -2.40 3.03 12.17
C THR A 50 -3.58 3.88 11.73
N ARG A 51 -3.90 3.89 10.43
CA ARG A 51 -5.01 4.68 9.89
C ARG A 51 -5.79 3.89 8.83
N PRO A 52 -6.78 3.08 9.26
CA PRO A 52 -7.57 2.25 8.36
C PRO A 52 -8.41 3.06 7.35
N SER A 53 -8.71 4.32 7.67
CA SER A 53 -9.50 5.23 6.85
C SER A 53 -8.86 6.62 6.83
N GLY A 54 -8.68 7.18 5.65
CA GLY A 54 -8.09 8.51 5.46
C GLY A 54 -7.75 8.79 4.01
N ALA A 55 -7.22 9.99 3.74
CA ALA A 55 -6.98 10.48 2.38
C ALA A 55 -6.11 9.54 1.51
N LEU A 56 -5.14 8.84 2.10
CA LEU A 56 -4.25 7.91 1.38
C LEU A 56 -4.68 6.44 1.52
N SER A 57 -5.85 6.15 2.07
CA SER A 57 -6.23 4.78 2.43
C SER A 57 -6.66 3.95 1.22
N GLU A 58 -7.01 4.62 0.12
CA GLU A 58 -7.14 4.03 -1.20
C GLU A 58 -5.76 3.67 -1.75
N GLU A 59 -4.85 4.64 -1.79
CA GLU A 59 -3.49 4.47 -2.31
C GLU A 59 -2.71 3.38 -1.56
N ALA A 60 -2.82 3.33 -0.23
CA ALA A 60 -2.17 2.30 0.58
C ALA A 60 -2.70 0.89 0.30
N ARG A 61 -4.02 0.72 0.11
CA ARG A 61 -4.62 -0.58 -0.22
C ARG A 61 -4.27 -1.01 -1.64
N TRP A 62 -4.25 -0.08 -2.58
CA TRP A 62 -3.79 -0.34 -3.94
C TRP A 62 -2.31 -0.72 -3.97
N GLY A 63 -1.47 0.01 -3.23
CA GLY A 63 -0.06 -0.29 -3.02
C GLY A 63 0.16 -1.68 -2.43
N LYS A 64 -0.60 -2.06 -1.39
CA LYS A 64 -0.60 -3.41 -0.80
C LYS A 64 -0.87 -4.49 -1.85
N ALA A 65 -1.90 -4.32 -2.69
CA ALA A 65 -2.20 -5.27 -3.76
C ALA A 65 -1.06 -5.37 -4.79
N ARG A 66 -0.49 -4.23 -5.21
CA ARG A 66 0.66 -4.20 -6.14
C ARG A 66 1.91 -4.85 -5.55
N ALA A 67 2.16 -4.66 -4.26
CA ALA A 67 3.26 -5.29 -3.55
C ALA A 67 3.11 -6.82 -3.49
N LEU A 68 1.90 -7.31 -3.19
CA LEU A 68 1.59 -8.74 -3.21
C LEU A 68 1.76 -9.35 -4.60
N ARG A 69 1.31 -8.63 -5.64
CA ARG A 69 1.54 -8.99 -7.04
C ARG A 69 3.02 -9.16 -7.36
N ALA A 70 3.82 -8.15 -7.02
CA ALA A 70 5.26 -8.15 -7.29
C ALA A 70 6.02 -9.22 -6.49
N ALA A 71 5.49 -9.64 -5.33
CA ALA A 71 6.00 -10.76 -4.55
C ALA A 71 5.50 -12.14 -5.04
N GLY A 72 4.66 -12.22 -6.06
CA GLY A 72 4.07 -13.47 -6.54
C GLY A 72 3.03 -14.10 -5.60
N ARG A 73 2.55 -13.35 -4.60
CA ARG A 73 1.61 -13.83 -3.57
C ARG A 73 0.17 -13.66 -4.06
N PHE A 74 -0.20 -14.39 -5.11
CA PHE A 74 -1.46 -14.16 -5.85
C PHE A 74 -2.73 -14.43 -5.04
N ALA A 75 -2.73 -15.42 -4.14
CA ALA A 75 -3.88 -15.68 -3.26
C ALA A 75 -4.16 -14.50 -2.33
N GLU A 76 -3.11 -13.89 -1.81
CA GLU A 76 -3.22 -12.71 -0.94
C GLU A 76 -3.49 -11.43 -1.74
N GLU A 77 -2.92 -11.30 -2.95
CA GLU A 77 -3.27 -10.23 -3.89
C GLU A 77 -4.78 -10.23 -4.14
N ARG A 78 -5.36 -11.40 -4.44
CA ARG A 78 -6.82 -11.57 -4.61
C ARG A 78 -7.58 -11.04 -3.40
N ALA A 79 -7.24 -11.49 -2.19
CA ALA A 79 -7.89 -11.02 -0.97
C ALA A 79 -7.77 -9.49 -0.79
N ALA A 80 -6.60 -8.92 -1.10
CA ALA A 80 -6.37 -7.48 -1.02
C ALA A 80 -7.18 -6.67 -2.06
N LEU A 81 -7.36 -7.21 -3.27
CA LEU A 81 -8.15 -6.59 -4.33
C LEU A 81 -9.66 -6.63 -4.02
N GLU A 82 -10.14 -7.73 -3.44
CA GLU A 82 -11.54 -7.79 -2.97
C GLU A 82 -11.78 -6.82 -1.79
N GLU A 83 -10.85 -6.75 -0.83
CA GLU A 83 -10.90 -5.76 0.25
C GLU A 83 -10.90 -4.33 -0.30
N PHE A 84 -10.06 -4.04 -1.30
CA PHE A 84 -9.98 -2.74 -1.96
C PHE A 84 -11.34 -2.33 -2.55
N ARG A 85 -11.98 -3.23 -3.31
CA ARG A 85 -13.29 -2.98 -3.93
C ARG A 85 -14.40 -2.80 -2.90
N ALA A 86 -14.36 -3.56 -1.81
CA ALA A 86 -15.33 -3.45 -0.72
C ALA A 86 -15.19 -2.13 0.05
N ARG A 87 -13.97 -1.61 0.20
CA ARG A 87 -13.69 -0.36 0.94
C ARG A 87 -13.78 0.89 0.09
N HIS A 88 -13.53 0.77 -1.22
CA HIS A 88 -13.51 1.88 -2.18
C HIS A 88 -14.33 1.55 -3.44
N PRO A 89 -15.66 1.34 -3.31
CA PRO A 89 -16.50 0.94 -4.43
C PRO A 89 -16.57 2.00 -5.55
N ASP A 90 -16.37 3.28 -5.20
CA ASP A 90 -16.42 4.41 -6.14
C ASP A 90 -15.04 4.76 -6.72
N SER A 91 -13.99 4.00 -6.38
CA SER A 91 -12.64 4.27 -6.89
C SER A 91 -12.54 4.00 -8.38
N GLN A 92 -11.83 4.88 -9.09
CA GLN A 92 -11.48 4.71 -10.50
C GLN A 92 -10.60 3.48 -10.77
N LEU A 93 -10.02 2.88 -9.72
CA LEU A 93 -9.21 1.66 -9.79
C LEU A 93 -10.04 0.38 -9.66
N VAL A 94 -11.36 0.46 -9.40
CA VAL A 94 -12.25 -0.72 -9.35
C VAL A 94 -12.24 -1.52 -10.67
N PRO A 95 -12.28 -0.90 -11.87
CA PRO A 95 -12.13 -1.64 -13.12
C PRO A 95 -10.75 -2.29 -13.28
N ALA A 96 -9.69 -1.72 -12.72
CA ALA A 96 -8.35 -2.31 -12.76
C ALA A 96 -8.24 -3.53 -11.82
N SER A 97 -8.75 -3.42 -10.59
CA SER A 97 -8.80 -4.55 -9.66
C SER A 97 -9.67 -5.70 -10.18
N THR A 98 -10.79 -5.41 -10.82
CA THR A 98 -11.68 -6.43 -11.41
C THR A 98 -10.99 -7.21 -12.53
N ARG A 99 -10.32 -6.52 -13.45
CA ARG A 99 -9.51 -7.18 -14.50
C ARG A 99 -8.44 -8.07 -13.88
N ARG A 100 -7.76 -7.57 -12.86
CA ARG A 100 -6.69 -8.33 -12.18
C ARG A 100 -7.23 -9.58 -11.46
N LEU A 101 -8.38 -9.49 -10.82
CA LEU A 101 -9.05 -10.65 -10.19
C LEU A 101 -9.44 -11.72 -11.22
N ALA A 102 -9.81 -11.32 -12.44
CA ALA A 102 -10.06 -12.28 -13.53
C ALA A 102 -8.78 -12.98 -14.01
N GLU A 103 -7.65 -12.26 -14.06
CA GLU A 103 -6.34 -12.82 -14.44
C GLU A 103 -5.79 -13.82 -13.42
N ILE A 104 -5.99 -13.56 -12.11
CA ILE A 104 -5.46 -14.43 -11.05
C ILE A 104 -6.20 -15.78 -11.02
N GLY A 105 -7.47 -15.82 -11.43
CA GLY A 105 -8.31 -17.02 -11.36
C GLY A 105 -8.66 -17.46 -9.91
N PRO A 106 -9.77 -18.19 -9.72
CA PRO A 106 -10.24 -18.59 -8.39
C PRO A 106 -9.19 -19.38 -7.59
#